data_AF-A0A8D8ATJ5-F1
#
_entry.id   AF-A0A8D8ATJ5-F1
#
_cell.length_a   1.000
_cell.length_b   1.000
_cell.length_c   1.000
_cell.angle_alpha   90.00
_cell.angle_beta   90.00
_cell.angle_gamma   90.00
#
_symmetry.space_group_name_H-M   'P 1'
#
loop_
_entity.id
_entity.type
_entity.pdbx_description
1 polymer ?
#
loop_
_entity_poly.entity_id
_entity_poly.type
_entity_poly.pdbx_seq_one_letter_code
_entity_poly.pdbx_strand_id
1 'polypeptide(L)'
;TECEPVCDPPCEQGKCIAPNTCDCRHGFEMSKDSKHVCKTRCDPKIAKCGNGTCVEPNRCNCEKGYEFRGHACVPICDSTCINAECSQPNTCTCKQGFNKSSEPNVCKPICNEGCSNGTCVAPNTCLCLHGYQPSEAAPNSCEPSCDPKFFDT
;
A
#
# COMPACT_ATOMS: atom_id res chain seq x y z
N THR A 1 1.46 0.67 -57.64
CA THR A 1 0.73 -0.35 -56.86
C THR A 1 1.33 -0.37 -55.48
N GLU A 2 0.55 -0.02 -54.47
CA GLU A 2 0.97 -0.16 -53.07
C GLU A 2 0.62 -1.58 -52.63
N CYS A 3 1.59 -2.33 -52.16
CA CYS A 3 1.37 -3.68 -51.65
C CYS A 3 1.12 -3.60 -50.14
N GLU A 4 -0.08 -3.97 -49.71
CA GLU A 4 -0.41 -4.14 -48.30
C GLU A 4 0.12 -5.51 -47.81
N PRO A 5 0.79 -5.56 -46.64
CA PRO A 5 1.22 -6.83 -46.06
C PRO A 5 0.00 -7.68 -45.64
N VAL A 6 0.08 -8.99 -45.92
CA VAL A 6 -0.99 -9.94 -45.61
C VAL A 6 -0.58 -10.79 -44.40
N CYS A 7 -1.47 -10.88 -43.42
CA CYS A 7 -1.35 -11.76 -42.27
C CYS A 7 -2.57 -12.69 -42.24
N ASP A 8 -2.34 -14.00 -42.25
CA ASP A 8 -3.37 -15.03 -42.13
C ASP A 8 -2.94 -16.08 -41.08
N PRO A 9 -3.53 -16.07 -39.87
CA PRO A 9 -4.67 -15.24 -39.45
C PRO A 9 -4.32 -13.74 -39.24
N PRO A 10 -5.31 -12.84 -39.22
CA PRO A 10 -5.09 -11.42 -38.96
C PRO A 10 -4.48 -11.19 -37.55
N CYS A 11 -3.70 -10.11 -37.41
CA CYS A 11 -3.06 -9.76 -36.13
C CYS A 11 -4.08 -9.28 -35.08
N GLU A 12 -4.20 -9.97 -33.96
CA GLU A 12 -4.99 -9.54 -32.80
C GLU A 12 -4.20 -8.56 -31.94
N GLN A 13 -4.75 -7.36 -31.72
CA GLN A 13 -4.12 -6.26 -30.95
C GLN A 13 -2.74 -5.81 -31.46
N GLY A 14 -2.52 -5.99 -32.78
CA GLY A 14 -1.31 -5.56 -33.48
C GLY A 14 -1.61 -4.92 -34.84
N LYS A 15 -0.56 -4.65 -35.61
CA LYS A 15 -0.59 -4.25 -37.02
C LYS A 15 0.25 -5.23 -37.84
N CYS A 16 -0.25 -5.63 -39.01
CA CYS A 16 0.54 -6.42 -39.97
C CYS A 16 1.58 -5.49 -40.62
N ILE A 17 2.87 -5.79 -40.45
CA ILE A 17 3.97 -4.95 -40.98
C ILE A 17 4.76 -5.63 -42.09
N ALA A 18 4.65 -6.95 -42.21
CA ALA A 18 5.21 -7.78 -43.27
C ALA A 18 4.39 -9.08 -43.38
N PRO A 19 4.58 -9.91 -44.42
CA PRO A 19 3.86 -11.18 -44.54
C PRO A 19 3.93 -12.02 -43.26
N ASN A 20 2.77 -12.31 -42.67
CA ASN A 20 2.63 -13.06 -41.41
C ASN A 20 3.50 -12.53 -40.26
N THR A 21 3.77 -11.23 -40.23
CA THR A 21 4.58 -10.56 -39.20
C THR A 21 3.77 -9.44 -38.56
N CYS A 22 3.42 -9.64 -37.30
CA CYS A 22 2.65 -8.69 -36.51
C CYS A 22 3.57 -7.83 -35.63
N ASP A 23 3.35 -6.52 -35.65
CA ASP A 23 3.88 -5.58 -34.67
C ASP A 23 2.81 -5.26 -33.63
N CYS A 24 3.13 -5.43 -32.35
CA CYS A 24 2.16 -5.26 -31.29
C CYS A 24 1.92 -3.79 -30.98
N ARG A 25 0.67 -3.43 -30.66
CA ARG A 25 0.35 -2.07 -30.23
C ARG A 25 1.08 -1.73 -28.92
N HIS A 26 1.28 -0.45 -28.67
CA HIS A 26 1.91 0.00 -27.43
C HIS A 26 1.19 -0.58 -26.19
N GLY A 27 1.96 -1.16 -25.28
CA GLY A 27 1.41 -1.82 -24.09
C GLY A 27 1.01 -3.29 -24.28
N PHE A 28 1.24 -3.85 -25.46
CA PHE A 28 1.03 -5.27 -25.76
C PHE A 28 2.36 -5.94 -26.10
N GLU A 29 2.41 -7.26 -25.93
CA GLU A 29 3.57 -8.09 -26.26
C GLU A 29 3.14 -9.32 -27.03
N MET A 30 4.04 -9.84 -27.87
CA MET A 30 3.76 -11.03 -28.65
C MET A 30 3.49 -12.21 -27.72
N SER A 31 2.38 -12.92 -27.96
CA SER A 31 2.06 -14.14 -27.22
C SER A 31 3.14 -15.20 -27.46
N LYS A 32 3.48 -15.96 -26.41
CA LYS A 32 4.36 -17.13 -26.53
C LYS A 32 3.76 -18.23 -27.41
N ASP A 33 2.42 -18.25 -27.51
CA ASP A 33 1.67 -19.32 -28.15
C ASP A 33 1.31 -19.01 -29.61
N SER A 34 1.45 -17.74 -30.05
CA SER A 34 1.08 -17.32 -31.39
C SER A 34 1.84 -16.08 -31.83
N LYS A 35 2.30 -16.09 -33.09
CA LYS A 35 2.93 -14.92 -33.75
C LYS A 35 1.90 -13.89 -34.25
N HIS A 36 0.61 -14.19 -34.12
CA HIS A 36 -0.48 -13.34 -34.59
C HIS A 36 -1.28 -12.72 -33.44
N VAL A 37 -1.00 -13.10 -32.19
CA VAL A 37 -1.75 -12.62 -31.02
C VAL A 37 -0.84 -11.80 -30.13
N CYS A 38 -1.18 -10.53 -29.94
CA CYS A 38 -0.53 -9.66 -28.96
C CYS A 38 -1.33 -9.66 -27.66
N LYS A 39 -0.71 -10.13 -26.57
CA LYS A 39 -1.31 -10.16 -25.23
C LYS A 39 -1.02 -8.86 -24.49
N THR A 40 -1.93 -8.46 -23.60
CA THR A 40 -1.78 -7.28 -22.74
C THR A 40 -0.56 -7.42 -21.85
N ARG A 41 0.24 -6.35 -21.74
CA ARG A 41 1.39 -6.28 -20.86
C ARG A 41 1.14 -5.35 -19.69
N CYS A 42 1.38 -5.84 -18.48
CA CYS A 42 1.55 -4.99 -17.31
C CYS A 42 3.03 -4.95 -16.98
N ASP A 43 3.65 -3.79 -17.14
CA ASP A 43 5.05 -3.63 -16.76
C ASP A 43 5.13 -3.67 -15.23
N PRO A 44 5.86 -4.62 -14.61
CA PRO A 44 5.94 -4.73 -13.16
C PRO A 44 6.55 -3.49 -12.47
N LYS A 45 7.23 -2.62 -13.23
CA LYS A 45 7.73 -1.32 -12.74
C LYS A 45 6.63 -0.25 -12.71
N ILE A 46 5.57 -0.41 -13.52
CA ILE A 46 4.46 0.54 -13.64
C ILE A 46 3.24 0.02 -12.88
N ALA A 47 2.77 -1.18 -13.21
CA ALA A 47 1.55 -1.77 -12.66
C ALA A 47 1.82 -3.06 -11.88
N LYS A 48 1.37 -3.09 -10.63
CA LYS A 48 1.52 -4.23 -9.71
C LYS A 48 0.21 -4.97 -9.54
N CYS A 49 -0.08 -5.91 -10.45
CA CYS A 49 -1.30 -6.71 -10.42
C CYS A 49 -1.20 -7.96 -9.52
N GLY A 50 -0.47 -7.92 -8.39
CA GLY A 50 -0.26 -9.12 -7.56
C GLY A 50 -1.55 -9.78 -7.04
N ASN A 51 -2.57 -8.98 -6.71
CA ASN A 51 -3.90 -9.43 -6.27
C ASN A 51 -4.95 -9.13 -7.36
N GLY A 52 -4.62 -9.45 -8.60
CA GLY A 52 -5.47 -9.16 -9.75
C GLY A 52 -4.93 -9.75 -11.04
N THR A 53 -5.66 -9.50 -12.11
CA THR A 53 -5.29 -9.93 -13.46
C THR A 53 -5.00 -8.71 -14.32
N CYS A 54 -3.95 -8.77 -15.14
CA CYS A 54 -3.69 -7.72 -16.13
C CYS A 54 -4.75 -7.84 -17.23
N VAL A 55 -5.60 -6.83 -17.37
CA VAL A 55 -6.70 -6.85 -18.36
C VAL A 55 -6.49 -5.85 -19.48
N GLU A 56 -5.65 -4.84 -19.25
CA GLU A 56 -5.28 -3.80 -20.20
C GLU A 56 -3.85 -3.34 -19.89
N PRO A 57 -3.18 -2.63 -20.83
CA PRO A 57 -1.86 -2.08 -20.60
C PRO A 57 -1.77 -1.31 -19.28
N ASN A 58 -0.97 -1.84 -18.35
CA ASN A 58 -0.77 -1.27 -17.01
C ASN A 58 -2.04 -1.05 -16.18
N ARG A 59 -3.13 -1.79 -16.46
CA ARG A 59 -4.37 -1.76 -15.68
C ARG A 59 -4.77 -3.16 -15.25
N CYS A 60 -5.02 -3.29 -13.95
CA CYS A 60 -5.36 -4.55 -13.31
C CYS A 60 -6.87 -4.61 -13.04
N ASN A 61 -7.46 -5.78 -13.28
CA ASN A 61 -8.73 -6.17 -12.70
C ASN A 61 -8.47 -6.86 -11.37
N CYS A 62 -8.78 -6.19 -10.26
CA CYS A 62 -8.43 -6.65 -8.93
C CYS A 62 -9.38 -7.74 -8.41
N GLU A 63 -8.85 -8.62 -7.57
CA GLU A 63 -9.63 -9.65 -6.90
C GLU A 63 -10.60 -9.06 -5.87
N LYS A 64 -11.54 -9.89 -5.38
CA LYS A 64 -12.51 -9.46 -4.37
C LYS A 64 -11.80 -8.98 -3.10
N GLY A 65 -12.18 -7.80 -2.63
CA GLY A 65 -11.57 -7.15 -1.46
C GLY A 65 -10.34 -6.31 -1.79
N TYR A 66 -10.01 -6.12 -3.07
CA TYR A 66 -8.97 -5.22 -3.54
C TYR A 66 -9.55 -4.19 -4.52
N GLU A 67 -8.97 -3.00 -4.54
CA GLU A 67 -9.29 -1.94 -5.50
C GLU A 67 -8.06 -1.51 -6.29
N PHE A 68 -8.27 -1.06 -7.53
CA PHE A 68 -7.19 -0.55 -8.36
C PHE A 68 -6.89 0.91 -7.98
N ARG A 69 -5.75 1.13 -7.33
CA ARG A 69 -5.31 2.46 -6.88
C ARG A 69 -3.82 2.64 -7.14
N GLY A 70 -3.44 3.73 -7.81
CA GLY A 70 -2.04 4.05 -8.08
C GLY A 70 -1.29 2.95 -8.84
N HIS A 71 -1.93 2.36 -9.85
CA HIS A 71 -1.41 1.25 -10.66
C HIS A 71 -1.21 -0.08 -9.90
N ALA A 72 -1.78 -0.24 -8.71
CA ALA A 72 -1.71 -1.49 -7.96
C ALA A 72 -3.09 -1.92 -7.47
N CYS A 73 -3.26 -3.22 -7.27
CA CYS A 73 -4.39 -3.75 -6.51
C CYS A 73 -4.07 -3.64 -5.02
N VAL A 74 -4.68 -2.66 -4.35
CA VAL A 74 -4.52 -2.41 -2.91
C VAL A 74 -5.70 -3.00 -2.15
N PRO A 75 -5.49 -3.54 -0.93
CA PRO A 75 -6.57 -4.13 -0.16
C PRO A 75 -7.57 -3.07 0.32
N ILE A 76 -8.82 -3.46 0.42
CA ILE A 76 -9.91 -2.67 0.95
C ILE A 76 -10.10 -3.04 2.43
N CYS A 77 -10.14 -2.03 3.30
CA CYS A 77 -10.52 -2.19 4.70
C CYS A 77 -11.75 -1.34 4.98
N ASP A 78 -12.85 -1.97 5.41
CA ASP A 78 -14.13 -1.32 5.71
C ASP A 78 -13.98 -0.29 6.85
N SER A 79 -13.10 -0.60 7.81
CA SER A 79 -12.71 0.30 8.89
C SER A 79 -11.34 0.90 8.63
N THR A 80 -11.16 2.18 8.96
CA THR A 80 -9.86 2.85 8.83
C THR A 80 -8.85 2.22 9.81
N CYS A 81 -7.70 1.82 9.30
CA CYS A 81 -6.57 1.33 10.09
C CYS A 81 -5.83 2.50 10.77
N ILE A 82 -5.90 2.60 12.10
CA ILE A 82 -5.25 3.65 12.90
C ILE A 82 -3.87 3.16 13.38
N ASN A 83 -2.81 3.90 13.06
CA ASN A 83 -1.41 3.53 13.29
C ASN A 83 -1.02 2.16 12.69
N ALA A 84 -1.72 1.80 11.61
CA ALA A 84 -1.59 0.54 10.92
C ALA A 84 -1.74 0.76 9.42
N GLU A 85 -1.37 -0.25 8.63
CA GLU A 85 -1.59 -0.30 7.19
C GLU A 85 -2.60 -1.41 6.89
N CYS A 86 -3.51 -1.15 5.94
CA CYS A 86 -4.37 -2.19 5.40
C CYS A 86 -3.49 -3.12 4.57
N SER A 87 -3.15 -4.28 5.12
CA SER A 87 -2.17 -5.21 4.54
C SER A 87 -2.85 -6.32 3.73
N GLN A 88 -4.09 -6.65 4.08
CA GLN A 88 -4.99 -7.58 3.40
C GLN A 88 -6.43 -7.08 3.53
N PRO A 89 -7.39 -7.63 2.76
CA PRO A 89 -8.79 -7.22 2.87
C PRO A 89 -9.26 -7.31 4.32
N ASN A 90 -9.79 -6.21 4.84
CA ASN A 90 -10.25 -6.07 6.22
C ASN A 90 -9.23 -6.45 7.32
N THR A 91 -7.94 -6.43 7.00
CA THR A 91 -6.86 -6.78 7.93
C THR A 91 -5.87 -5.64 8.05
N CYS A 92 -5.75 -5.09 9.26
CA CYS A 92 -4.79 -4.05 9.59
C CYS A 92 -3.52 -4.67 10.21
N THR A 93 -2.36 -4.33 9.66
CA THR A 93 -1.05 -4.66 10.25
C THR A 93 -0.46 -3.41 10.89
N CYS A 94 -0.12 -3.50 12.18
CA CYS A 94 0.46 -2.38 12.92
C CYS A 94 1.77 -1.91 12.30
N LYS A 95 1.95 -0.58 12.28
CA LYS A 95 3.23 0.02 11.88
C LYS A 95 4.31 -0.31 12.91
N GLN A 96 5.57 -0.16 12.51
CA GLN A 96 6.70 -0.36 13.41
C GLN A 96 6.57 0.53 14.65
N GLY A 97 6.79 -0.06 15.84
CA GLY A 97 6.62 0.63 17.11
C GLY A 97 5.19 0.69 17.64
N PHE A 98 4.24 -0.02 17.01
CA PHE A 98 2.86 -0.13 17.47
C PHE A 98 2.46 -1.60 17.64
N ASN A 99 1.59 -1.89 18.61
CA ASN A 99 1.02 -3.21 18.88
C ASN A 99 -0.50 -3.21 18.72
N LYS A 100 -1.07 -4.38 18.42
CA LYS A 100 -2.53 -4.55 18.31
C LYS A 100 -3.19 -4.12 19.61
N SER A 101 -4.26 -3.33 19.49
CA SER A 101 -5.11 -2.98 20.62
C SER A 101 -6.23 -4.01 20.80
N SER A 102 -7.17 -3.73 21.71
CA SER A 102 -8.44 -4.46 21.84
C SER A 102 -9.32 -4.33 20.59
N GLU A 103 -9.17 -3.24 19.83
CA GLU A 103 -9.87 -3.01 18.58
C GLU A 103 -9.04 -3.51 17.40
N PRO A 104 -9.63 -4.25 16.45
CA PRO A 104 -8.89 -4.93 15.38
C PRO A 104 -8.23 -3.98 14.37
N ASN A 105 -8.75 -2.77 14.23
CA ASN A 105 -8.28 -1.74 13.30
C ASN A 105 -7.40 -0.67 13.97
N VAL A 106 -7.12 -0.78 15.27
CA VAL A 106 -6.37 0.22 16.03
C VAL A 106 -5.12 -0.41 16.61
N CYS A 107 -3.97 0.23 16.36
CA CYS A 107 -2.71 -0.11 16.98
C CYS A 107 -2.26 0.98 17.96
N LYS A 108 -1.86 0.55 19.16
CA LYS A 108 -1.37 1.42 20.23
C LYS A 108 0.15 1.52 20.17
N PRO A 109 0.74 2.68 20.45
CA PRO A 109 2.19 2.84 20.47
C PRO A 109 2.83 1.97 21.55
N ILE A 110 4.04 1.52 21.29
CA ILE A 110 4.86 0.73 22.21
C ILE A 110 5.85 1.68 22.90
N CYS A 111 5.84 1.70 24.23
CA CYS A 111 6.88 2.33 25.04
C CYS A 111 7.57 1.21 25.83
N ASN A 112 8.80 0.85 25.45
CA ASN A 112 9.48 -0.35 25.95
C ASN A 112 9.70 -0.32 27.46
N GLU A 113 10.08 0.84 28.00
CA GLU A 113 10.29 1.06 29.44
C GLU A 113 9.01 1.51 30.17
N GLY A 114 7.87 1.54 29.47
CA GLY A 114 6.63 2.15 29.96
C GLY A 114 6.68 3.68 30.00
N CYS A 115 5.66 4.30 30.60
CA CYS A 115 5.62 5.74 30.85
C CYS A 115 5.21 5.97 32.31
N SER A 116 6.15 6.37 33.17
CA SER A 116 5.87 6.69 34.57
C SER A 116 5.21 8.06 34.67
N ASN A 117 4.02 8.15 35.29
CA ASN A 117 3.19 9.37 35.36
C ASN A 117 2.92 10.03 34.00
N GLY A 118 2.83 9.21 32.95
CA GLY A 118 2.60 9.65 31.59
C GLY A 118 1.80 8.63 30.79
N THR A 119 1.40 9.02 29.58
CA THR A 119 0.71 8.16 28.62
C THR A 119 1.57 7.98 27.38
N CYS A 120 1.68 6.75 26.87
CA CYS A 120 2.39 6.47 25.63
C CYS A 120 1.56 7.00 24.44
N VAL A 121 2.07 8.03 23.75
CA VAL A 121 1.35 8.71 22.64
C VAL A 121 1.97 8.44 21.27
N ALA A 122 3.23 8.04 21.24
CA ALA A 122 3.95 7.59 20.06
C ALA A 122 5.02 6.56 20.47
N PRO A 123 5.63 5.80 19.54
CA PRO A 123 6.64 4.81 19.89
C PRO A 123 7.75 5.41 20.76
N ASN A 124 7.96 4.84 21.96
CA ASN A 124 8.87 5.32 22.99
C ASN A 124 8.76 6.83 23.29
N THR A 125 7.55 7.38 23.18
CA THR A 125 7.28 8.80 23.45
C THR A 125 6.14 8.92 24.47
N CYS A 126 6.48 9.45 25.64
CA CYS A 126 5.56 9.65 26.75
C CYS A 126 5.05 11.10 26.77
N LEU A 127 3.74 11.26 26.87
CA LEU A 127 3.10 12.52 27.23
C LEU A 127 2.86 12.53 28.73
N CYS A 128 3.43 13.51 29.43
CA CYS A 128 3.26 13.63 30.88
C CYS A 128 1.84 14.03 31.25
N LEU A 129 1.33 13.46 32.34
CA LEU A 129 0.03 13.82 32.89
C LEU A 129 0.05 15.26 33.42
N HIS A 130 -1.13 15.84 33.61
CA HIS A 130 -1.26 17.18 34.18
C HIS A 130 -0.53 17.29 35.53
N GLY A 131 0.25 18.34 35.72
CA GLY A 131 1.10 18.52 36.91
C GLY A 131 2.42 17.74 36.87
N TYR A 132 2.77 17.09 35.75
CA TYR A 132 4.06 16.43 35.55
C TYR A 132 4.78 16.98 34.31
N GLN A 133 6.11 16.93 34.33
CA GLN A 133 7.00 17.34 33.24
C GLN A 133 7.99 16.21 32.88
N PRO A 134 8.57 16.21 31.67
CA PRO A 134 9.59 15.23 31.30
C PRO A 134 10.77 15.27 32.27
N SER A 135 11.24 14.11 32.72
CA SER A 135 12.41 14.01 33.60
C SER A 135 13.71 14.05 32.78
N GLU A 136 14.66 14.87 33.22
CA GLU A 136 16.01 14.94 32.62
C GLU A 136 16.83 13.66 32.92
N ALA A 137 16.50 12.94 34.00
CA ALA A 137 17.21 11.74 34.41
C ALA A 137 16.73 10.48 33.67
N ALA A 138 15.48 10.46 33.19
CA ALA A 138 14.89 9.30 32.55
C ALA A 138 13.90 9.72 31.44
N PRO A 139 14.17 9.40 30.16
CA PRO A 139 13.38 9.88 29.01
C PRO A 139 11.94 9.33 28.97
N ASN A 140 11.65 8.27 29.72
CA ASN A 140 10.33 7.64 29.81
C ASN A 140 9.63 7.90 31.16
N SER A 141 10.15 8.85 31.94
CA SER A 141 9.61 9.20 33.25
C SER A 141 9.16 10.65 33.28
N CYS A 142 7.98 10.86 33.84
CA CYS A 142 7.46 12.18 34.12
C CYS A 142 7.55 12.45 35.63
N GLU A 143 8.16 13.57 35.99
CA GLU A 143 8.34 14.02 37.36
C GLU A 143 7.38 15.17 37.69
N PRO A 144 6.98 15.35 38.96
CA PRO A 144 6.07 16.43 39.33
C PRO A 144 6.63 17.80 38.90
N SER A 145 5.80 18.60 38.23
CA SER A 145 6.15 19.96 37.85
C SER A 145 5.91 20.89 39.04
N CYS A 146 6.94 21.60 39.46
CA CYS A 146 6.85 22.61 40.51
C CYS A 146 6.43 23.99 39.98
N ASP A 147 5.83 24.08 38.78
CA ASP A 147 5.34 25.35 38.23
C ASP A 147 4.09 25.82 39.03
N PRO A 148 4.11 27.04 39.60
CA PRO A 148 2.99 27.62 40.34
C PRO A 148 1.63 27.55 39.63
N LYS A 149 1.62 27.46 38.30
CA LYS A 149 0.39 27.40 37.48
C LYS A 149 -0.40 26.08 37.63
N PHE A 150 0.20 25.04 38.19
CA PHE A 150 -0.47 23.73 38.38
C PHE A 150 -1.00 23.52 39.80
N PHE A 151 -0.87 24.50 40.71
CA PHE A 151 -1.26 24.39 42.12
C PHE A 151 -2.64 25.00 42.45
N ASP A 152 -3.33 25.63 41.50
CA ASP A 152 -4.67 26.18 41.73
C ASP A 152 -5.75 25.21 41.25
N THR A 153 -6.27 24.38 42.15
CA THR A 153 -7.60 23.75 42.04
C THR A 153 -8.21 23.55 43.42
#